data_AF-A0A388PGK5-F1
#
_entry.id   AF-A0A388PGK5-F1
#
_cell.length_a   1.000
_cell.length_b   1.000
_cell.length_c   1.000
_cell.angle_alpha   90.00
_cell.angle_beta   90.00
_cell.angle_gamma   90.00
#
_symmetry.space_group_name_H-M   'P 1'
#
loop_
_entity.id
_entity.type
_entity.pdbx_description
1 polymer ?
#
loop_
_entity_poly.entity_id
_entity_poly.type
_entity_poly.pdbx_seq_one_letter_code
_entity_poly.pdbx_strand_id
1 'polypeptide(L)'
;MAHLGEANLLAVREYMINASQGLKEKPAVSKDLLARPARRPEIQRMFLPNVGPAAIAVALPGDLNYTFDAGDCRLRTVWRGDFLDCWAYYKSNGKATATPLGTTLWQLPADESLQKRVKFLGYSVDAAGLPTFEYERDGAQFREKIVAEGKNLVRRFEVTTTKPVTFTLDPATTCSSGTVLNKLLTLTPAEAKSFTLTLRLL
;
A
#
# COMPACT_ATOMS: atom_id res chain seq x y z
N MET A 1 -11.40 3.61 -41.47
CA MET A 1 -11.53 4.98 -40.95
C MET A 1 -12.58 5.70 -41.78
N ALA A 2 -13.59 6.30 -41.18
CA ALA A 2 -14.55 7.13 -41.91
C ALA A 2 -13.94 8.50 -42.19
N HIS A 3 -14.00 8.96 -43.44
CA HIS A 3 -13.56 10.31 -43.84
C HIS A 3 -14.80 11.16 -44.12
N LEU A 4 -14.93 12.30 -43.43
CA LEU A 4 -16.10 13.18 -43.51
C LEU A 4 -16.02 14.22 -44.64
N GLY A 5 -14.86 14.48 -45.25
CA GLY A 5 -14.68 15.57 -46.21
C GLY A 5 -14.77 16.97 -45.58
N GLU A 6 -14.20 17.97 -46.25
CA GLU A 6 -14.03 19.33 -45.69
C GLU A 6 -15.35 20.03 -45.36
N ALA A 7 -16.35 19.94 -46.25
CA ALA A 7 -17.66 20.58 -46.06
C ALA A 7 -18.37 20.10 -44.77
N ASN A 8 -18.31 18.80 -44.48
CA ASN A 8 -18.93 18.26 -43.27
C ASN A 8 -18.12 18.60 -42.01
N LEU A 9 -16.79 18.70 -42.11
CA LEU A 9 -15.96 19.15 -40.99
C LEU A 9 -16.26 20.63 -40.63
N LEU A 10 -16.48 21.47 -41.64
CA LEU A 10 -16.88 22.87 -41.44
C LEU A 10 -18.27 22.98 -40.80
N ALA A 11 -19.23 22.17 -41.25
CA ALA A 11 -20.57 22.13 -40.65
C ALA A 11 -20.54 21.72 -39.17
N VAL A 12 -19.72 20.71 -38.81
CA VAL A 12 -19.50 20.32 -37.41
C VAL A 12 -18.86 21.45 -36.61
N ARG A 13 -17.86 22.14 -37.17
CA ARG A 13 -17.21 23.28 -36.51
C ARG A 13 -18.19 24.41 -36.22
N GLU A 14 -18.98 24.83 -37.21
CA GLU A 14 -19.96 25.90 -37.06
C GLU A 14 -21.02 25.56 -36.02
N TYR A 15 -21.52 24.31 -36.06
CA TYR A 15 -22.43 23.82 -35.04
C TYR A 15 -21.81 23.91 -33.64
N MET A 16 -20.56 23.47 -33.45
CA MET A 16 -19.88 23.52 -32.16
C MET A 16 -19.68 24.96 -31.66
N ILE A 17 -19.35 25.92 -32.55
CA ILE A 17 -19.23 27.34 -32.19
C ILE A 17 -20.58 27.89 -31.72
N ASN A 18 -21.65 27.64 -32.47
CA ASN A 18 -22.98 28.13 -32.11
C ASN A 18 -23.50 27.47 -30.82
N ALA A 19 -23.33 26.16 -30.69
CA ALA A 19 -23.78 25.39 -29.52
C ALA A 19 -22.99 25.74 -28.24
N SER A 20 -21.79 26.31 -28.36
CA SER A 20 -20.96 26.70 -27.21
C SER A 20 -21.12 28.16 -26.78
N GLN A 21 -21.90 28.97 -27.51
CA GLN A 21 -22.17 30.36 -27.11
C GLN A 21 -22.81 30.43 -25.72
N GLY A 22 -22.22 31.23 -24.83
CA GLY A 22 -22.69 31.43 -23.46
C GLY A 22 -22.35 30.29 -22.49
N LEU A 23 -21.77 29.18 -22.95
CA LEU A 23 -21.28 28.12 -22.06
C LEU A 23 -19.98 28.56 -21.38
N LYS A 24 -19.86 28.23 -20.09
CA LYS A 24 -18.61 28.41 -19.33
C LYS A 24 -17.83 27.11 -19.32
N GLU A 25 -16.51 27.21 -19.48
CA GLU A 25 -15.64 26.05 -19.24
C GLU A 25 -15.79 25.56 -17.81
N LYS A 26 -16.01 24.26 -17.66
CA LYS A 26 -16.01 23.63 -16.35
C LYS A 26 -14.56 23.52 -15.87
N PRO A 27 -14.22 24.03 -14.68
CA PRO A 27 -12.88 23.87 -14.15
C PRO A 27 -12.58 22.37 -14.00
N ALA A 28 -11.33 22.00 -14.25
CA ALA A 28 -10.89 20.64 -14.04
C ALA A 28 -11.02 20.29 -12.56
N VAL A 29 -11.71 19.18 -12.26
CA VAL A 29 -11.75 18.62 -10.92
C VAL A 29 -10.33 18.15 -10.57
N SER A 30 -9.80 18.68 -9.46
CA SER A 30 -8.42 18.44 -9.01
C SER A 30 -8.31 17.51 -7.80
N LYS A 31 -9.44 17.12 -7.19
CA LYS A 31 -9.51 16.25 -6.01
C LYS A 31 -10.67 15.28 -6.14
N ASP A 32 -10.63 14.20 -5.36
CA ASP A 32 -11.66 13.17 -5.43
C ASP A 32 -13.00 13.72 -4.94
N LEU A 33 -14.00 13.71 -5.81
CA LEU A 33 -15.36 14.14 -5.48
C LEU A 33 -16.06 13.18 -4.50
N LEU A 34 -15.55 11.95 -4.39
CA LEU A 34 -16.03 10.93 -3.45
C LEU A 34 -15.13 10.81 -2.22
N ALA A 35 -14.19 11.74 -2.03
CA ALA A 35 -13.33 11.77 -0.87
C ALA A 35 -14.17 11.76 0.41
N ARG A 36 -13.85 10.81 1.29
CA ARG A 36 -14.43 10.67 2.62
C ARG A 36 -13.32 10.27 3.59
N PRO A 37 -13.50 10.52 4.89
CA PRO A 37 -12.68 9.87 5.88
C PRO A 37 -12.68 8.34 5.69
N ALA A 38 -11.54 7.71 5.97
CA ALA A 38 -11.44 6.27 5.94
C ALA A 38 -12.40 5.64 6.97
N ARG A 39 -13.04 4.55 6.56
CA ARG A 39 -13.84 3.69 7.44
C ARG A 39 -12.90 2.78 8.21
N ARG A 40 -12.19 3.35 9.19
CA ARG A 40 -11.08 2.67 9.88
C ARG A 40 -11.56 1.47 10.71
N PRO A 41 -10.96 0.27 10.57
CA PRO A 41 -9.92 -0.07 9.60
C PRO A 41 -10.43 -0.21 8.16
N GLU A 42 -9.68 0.33 7.19
CA GLU A 42 -10.02 0.24 5.77
C GLU A 42 -8.85 -0.34 4.97
N ILE A 43 -9.15 -1.25 4.03
CA ILE A 43 -8.15 -1.86 3.14
C ILE A 43 -8.46 -1.44 1.70
N GLN A 44 -7.47 -0.92 0.99
CA GLN A 44 -7.58 -0.60 -0.44
C GLN A 44 -6.42 -1.18 -1.23
N ARG A 45 -6.73 -1.89 -2.32
CA ARG A 45 -5.75 -2.37 -3.29
C ARG A 45 -5.68 -1.37 -4.44
N MET A 46 -4.52 -0.76 -4.65
CA MET A 46 -4.34 0.24 -5.69
C MET A 46 -2.87 0.53 -5.97
N PHE A 47 -2.57 1.28 -7.02
CA PHE A 47 -1.20 1.72 -7.28
C PHE A 47 -0.84 2.88 -6.36
N LEU A 48 0.28 2.75 -5.67
CA LEU A 48 0.81 3.72 -4.71
C LEU A 48 2.26 4.04 -5.02
N PRO A 49 2.78 5.20 -4.58
CA PRO A 49 4.20 5.51 -4.71
C PRO A 49 5.06 4.60 -3.82
N ASN A 50 6.31 4.36 -4.23
CA ASN A 50 7.31 3.62 -3.47
C ASN A 50 6.88 2.19 -3.08
N VAL A 51 6.25 1.47 -3.99
CA VAL A 51 5.83 0.08 -3.82
C VAL A 51 5.68 -0.59 -5.19
N GLY A 52 5.78 -1.92 -5.24
CA GLY A 52 5.44 -2.67 -6.44
C GLY A 52 3.96 -2.52 -6.85
N PRO A 53 3.58 -3.04 -8.03
CA PRO A 53 2.23 -2.86 -8.59
C PRO A 53 1.12 -3.52 -7.76
N ALA A 54 1.45 -4.41 -6.83
CA ALA A 54 0.51 -5.15 -6.00
C ALA A 54 0.39 -4.54 -4.58
N ALA A 55 0.26 -3.22 -4.48
CA ALA A 55 0.18 -2.55 -3.20
C ALA A 55 -1.18 -2.73 -2.51
N ILE A 56 -1.12 -2.87 -1.18
CA ILE A 56 -2.27 -2.93 -0.28
C ILE A 56 -2.10 -1.82 0.76
N ALA A 57 -2.92 -0.78 0.63
CA ALA A 57 -3.04 0.28 1.61
C ALA A 57 -3.95 -0.17 2.74
N VAL A 58 -3.57 0.09 3.99
CA VAL A 58 -4.40 -0.21 5.15
C VAL A 58 -4.43 1.00 6.07
N ALA A 59 -5.62 1.51 6.33
CA ALA A 59 -5.88 2.46 7.40
C ALA A 59 -6.15 1.68 8.69
N LEU A 60 -5.32 1.87 9.71
CA LEU A 60 -5.51 1.26 11.03
C LEU A 60 -6.56 2.03 11.86
N PRO A 61 -7.06 1.50 12.99
CA PRO A 61 -7.75 2.32 13.98
C PRO A 61 -6.87 3.51 14.39
N GLY A 62 -7.47 4.67 14.65
CA GLY A 62 -6.74 5.90 14.96
C GLY A 62 -6.35 6.68 13.69
N ASP A 63 -5.08 7.03 13.54
CA ASP A 63 -4.59 7.92 12.47
C ASP A 63 -3.40 7.33 11.67
N LEU A 64 -2.97 6.12 12.01
CA LEU A 64 -1.89 5.44 11.31
C LEU A 64 -2.41 4.68 10.09
N ASN A 65 -1.58 4.66 9.06
CA ASN A 65 -1.83 3.94 7.83
C ASN A 65 -0.51 3.29 7.38
N TYR A 66 -0.61 2.21 6.63
CA TYR A 66 0.55 1.59 6.02
C TYR A 66 0.29 1.05 4.62
N THR A 67 1.37 0.82 3.90
CA THR A 67 1.38 0.11 2.62
C THR A 67 2.13 -1.21 2.76
N PHE A 68 1.45 -2.30 2.45
CA PHE A 68 2.06 -3.62 2.28
C PHE A 68 2.24 -3.90 0.78
N ASP A 69 3.43 -4.32 0.40
CA ASP A 69 3.74 -4.78 -0.95
C ASP A 69 3.46 -6.27 -1.06
N ALA A 70 2.41 -6.66 -1.78
CA ALA A 70 2.15 -8.09 -2.00
C ALA A 70 3.12 -8.73 -3.01
N GLY A 71 3.83 -7.95 -3.83
CA GLY A 71 4.84 -8.47 -4.75
C GLY A 71 6.09 -8.97 -4.03
N ASP A 72 6.51 -8.25 -2.99
CA ASP A 72 7.67 -8.64 -2.16
C ASP A 72 7.32 -9.12 -0.74
N CYS A 73 6.03 -9.16 -0.41
CA CYS A 73 5.50 -9.55 0.90
C CYS A 73 6.15 -8.78 2.06
N ARG A 74 6.08 -7.45 2.01
CA ARG A 74 6.72 -6.57 3.01
C ARG A 74 6.05 -5.22 3.21
N LEU A 75 6.22 -4.67 4.41
CA LEU A 75 5.88 -3.29 4.74
C LEU A 75 6.76 -2.29 3.95
N ARG A 76 6.15 -1.24 3.39
CA ARG A 76 6.83 -0.23 2.57
C ARG A 76 6.79 1.18 3.13
N THR A 77 5.59 1.65 3.48
CA THR A 77 5.39 3.03 3.89
C THR A 77 4.45 3.03 5.08
N VAL A 78 4.73 3.90 6.06
CA VAL A 78 3.87 4.17 7.21
C VAL A 78 3.68 5.67 7.27
N TRP A 79 2.43 6.12 7.34
CA TRP A 79 2.11 7.55 7.44
C TRP A 79 1.02 7.79 8.46
N ARG A 80 1.00 9.02 8.99
CA ARG A 80 -0.04 9.51 9.90
C ARG A 80 -0.86 10.61 9.22
N GLY A 81 -2.18 10.51 9.35
CA GLY A 81 -3.14 11.47 8.81
C GLY A 81 -4.30 10.78 8.12
N ASP A 82 -4.86 11.44 7.12
CA ASP A 82 -5.91 10.87 6.27
C ASP A 82 -5.38 9.68 5.45
N PHE A 83 -6.29 8.93 4.84
CA PHE A 83 -5.89 7.69 4.19
C PHE A 83 -5.26 7.95 2.82
N LEU A 84 -6.09 8.25 1.81
CA LEU A 84 -5.65 8.34 0.42
C LEU A 84 -6.44 9.40 -0.35
N ASP A 85 -5.76 10.11 -1.25
CA ASP A 85 -6.39 10.78 -2.39
C ASP A 85 -6.26 9.87 -3.61
N CYS A 86 -7.41 9.35 -4.04
CA CYS A 86 -7.52 8.39 -5.12
C CYS A 86 -7.83 9.04 -6.47
N TRP A 87 -7.96 10.37 -6.54
CA TRP A 87 -8.48 11.05 -7.73
C TRP A 87 -7.62 10.84 -8.97
N ALA A 88 -6.31 11.01 -8.84
CA ALA A 88 -5.38 10.81 -9.95
C ALA A 88 -5.48 9.38 -10.50
N TYR A 89 -5.59 8.38 -9.62
CA TYR A 89 -5.81 6.99 -9.98
C TYR A 89 -7.13 6.80 -10.74
N TYR A 90 -8.26 7.29 -10.20
CA TYR A 90 -9.57 7.14 -10.84
C TYR A 90 -9.67 7.87 -12.18
N LYS A 91 -9.28 9.15 -12.23
CA LYS A 91 -9.31 9.97 -13.44
C LYS A 91 -8.47 9.40 -14.58
N SER A 92 -7.40 8.67 -14.25
CA SER A 92 -6.50 8.07 -15.22
C SER A 92 -6.84 6.64 -15.62
N ASN A 93 -7.96 6.07 -15.13
CA ASN A 93 -8.30 4.66 -15.28
C ASN A 93 -7.18 3.72 -14.79
N GLY A 94 -6.60 4.05 -13.64
CA GLY A 94 -5.56 3.25 -13.00
C GLY A 94 -4.17 3.39 -13.60
N LYS A 95 -3.88 4.42 -14.40
CA LYS A 95 -2.52 4.67 -14.93
C LYS A 95 -1.63 5.46 -13.98
N ALA A 96 -2.21 6.29 -13.12
CA ALA A 96 -1.52 7.04 -12.08
C ALA A 96 -1.62 6.33 -10.73
N THR A 97 -0.83 6.78 -9.76
CA THR A 97 -0.90 6.32 -8.37
C THR A 97 -1.88 7.16 -7.56
N ALA A 98 -2.44 6.57 -6.50
CA ALA A 98 -3.07 7.34 -5.43
C ALA A 98 -2.01 7.92 -4.48
N THR A 99 -2.40 8.96 -3.75
CA THR A 99 -1.48 9.73 -2.90
C THR A 99 -1.80 9.48 -1.43
N PRO A 100 -0.84 8.96 -0.63
CA PRO A 100 -0.95 8.97 0.83
C PRO A 100 -1.18 10.38 1.37
N LEU A 101 -2.21 10.57 2.20
CA LEU A 101 -2.53 11.87 2.76
C LEU A 101 -1.98 12.01 4.18
N GLY A 102 -0.92 12.79 4.34
CA GLY A 102 -0.38 13.12 5.66
C GLY A 102 1.14 13.06 5.70
N THR A 103 1.68 12.75 6.88
CA THR A 103 3.13 12.76 7.11
C THR A 103 3.66 11.34 7.10
N THR A 104 4.57 11.04 6.17
CA THR A 104 5.33 9.78 6.17
C THR A 104 6.22 9.73 7.41
N LEU A 105 6.02 8.70 8.23
CA LEU A 105 6.78 8.47 9.47
C LEU A 105 7.91 7.47 9.27
N TRP A 106 7.73 6.55 8.34
CA TRP A 106 8.73 5.55 7.99
C TRP A 106 8.52 5.08 6.55
N GLN A 107 9.63 4.81 5.86
CA GLN A 107 9.58 4.29 4.51
C GLN A 107 10.79 3.40 4.22
N LEU A 108 10.53 2.25 3.61
CA LEU A 108 11.52 1.41 2.97
C LEU A 108 11.41 1.61 1.45
N PRO A 109 12.50 1.96 0.74
CA PRO A 109 12.46 2.14 -0.70
C PRO A 109 11.84 0.93 -1.42
N ALA A 110 11.13 1.18 -2.51
CA ALA A 110 10.79 0.12 -3.45
C ALA A 110 12.08 -0.57 -3.90
N ASP A 111 12.15 -1.88 -3.71
CA ASP A 111 13.14 -2.74 -4.34
C ASP A 111 12.39 -4.01 -4.79
N GLU A 112 13.02 -4.92 -5.53
CA GLU A 112 12.38 -6.16 -6.01
C GLU A 112 13.18 -7.41 -5.61
N SER A 113 14.03 -7.26 -4.59
CA SER A 113 15.02 -8.26 -4.20
C SER A 113 14.41 -9.57 -3.68
N LEU A 114 13.13 -9.55 -3.29
CA LEU A 114 12.44 -10.71 -2.73
C LEU A 114 11.48 -11.38 -3.71
N GLN A 115 11.06 -10.74 -4.79
CA GLN A 115 9.99 -11.22 -5.69
C GLN A 115 10.18 -12.68 -6.17
N LYS A 116 11.43 -13.13 -6.39
CA LYS A 116 11.73 -14.51 -6.81
C LYS A 116 11.70 -15.54 -5.67
N ARG A 117 11.76 -15.06 -4.43
CA ARG A 117 11.86 -15.87 -3.20
C ARG A 117 10.60 -15.80 -2.35
N VAL A 118 9.63 -14.96 -2.72
CA VAL A 118 8.35 -14.83 -2.04
C VAL A 118 7.20 -15.26 -2.94
N LYS A 119 6.11 -15.71 -2.30
CA LYS A 119 4.84 -15.95 -2.96
C LYS A 119 3.72 -15.50 -2.06
N PHE A 120 3.01 -14.45 -2.46
CA PHE A 120 1.82 -14.00 -1.75
C PHE A 120 0.68 -15.01 -1.91
N LEU A 121 0.10 -15.42 -0.79
CA LEU A 121 -1.01 -16.38 -0.74
C LEU A 121 -2.36 -15.69 -0.54
N GLY A 122 -2.37 -14.47 0.00
CA GLY A 122 -3.58 -13.69 0.24
C GLY A 122 -3.57 -13.00 1.60
N TYR A 123 -4.74 -12.61 2.08
CA TYR A 123 -4.93 -12.17 3.45
C TYR A 123 -6.35 -12.52 3.93
N SER A 124 -6.45 -12.85 5.21
CA SER A 124 -7.73 -12.95 5.92
C SER A 124 -8.02 -11.63 6.64
N VAL A 125 -9.29 -11.28 6.80
CA VAL A 125 -9.72 -10.07 7.52
C VAL A 125 -10.49 -10.51 8.76
N ASP A 126 -10.09 -10.01 9.93
CA ASP A 126 -10.77 -10.35 11.18
C ASP A 126 -12.06 -9.54 11.39
N ALA A 127 -12.79 -9.85 12.46
CA ALA A 127 -14.04 -9.16 12.81
C ALA A 127 -13.86 -7.66 13.09
N ALA A 128 -12.63 -7.20 13.37
CA ALA A 128 -12.31 -5.79 13.54
C ALA A 128 -11.92 -5.10 12.23
N GLY A 129 -11.85 -5.83 11.11
CA GLY A 129 -11.47 -5.30 9.80
C GLY A 129 -9.97 -5.29 9.52
N LEU A 130 -9.15 -5.89 10.38
CA LEU A 130 -7.69 -5.90 10.22
C LEU A 130 -7.22 -7.10 9.38
N PRO A 131 -6.32 -6.89 8.41
CA PRO A 131 -5.78 -7.98 7.61
C PRO A 131 -4.68 -8.75 8.34
N THR A 132 -4.63 -10.06 8.12
CA THR A 132 -3.46 -10.90 8.35
C THR A 132 -2.97 -11.39 7.01
N PHE A 133 -1.79 -10.95 6.60
CA PHE A 133 -1.17 -11.30 5.31
C PHE A 133 -0.54 -12.68 5.38
N GLU A 134 -0.73 -13.46 4.33
CA GLU A 134 -0.27 -14.84 4.24
C GLU A 134 0.64 -14.96 3.02
N TYR A 135 1.85 -15.47 3.21
CA TYR A 135 2.83 -15.59 2.14
C TYR A 135 3.89 -16.64 2.45
N GLU A 136 4.53 -17.16 1.40
CA GLU A 136 5.73 -17.99 1.50
C GLU A 136 6.96 -17.11 1.27
N ARG A 137 8.04 -17.36 2.01
CA ARG A 137 9.35 -16.77 1.76
C ARG A 137 10.44 -17.77 2.08
N ASP A 138 11.33 -18.04 1.13
CA ASP A 138 12.49 -18.93 1.33
C ASP A 138 12.10 -20.32 1.88
N GLY A 139 10.92 -20.82 1.50
CA GLY A 139 10.38 -22.12 1.94
C GLY A 139 9.69 -22.13 3.31
N ALA A 140 9.58 -20.99 3.99
CA ALA A 140 8.80 -20.81 5.22
C ALA A 140 7.45 -20.15 4.92
N GLN A 141 6.41 -20.52 5.67
CA GLN A 141 5.09 -19.91 5.58
C GLN A 141 4.92 -18.85 6.67
N PHE A 142 4.54 -17.64 6.27
CA PHE A 142 4.37 -16.49 7.14
C PHE A 142 2.90 -16.11 7.22
N ARG A 143 2.45 -15.82 8.43
CA ARG A 143 1.28 -15.00 8.71
C ARG A 143 1.76 -13.72 9.38
N GLU A 144 1.42 -12.58 8.82
CA GLU A 144 1.83 -11.26 9.32
C GLU A 144 0.62 -10.38 9.58
N LYS A 145 0.45 -9.95 10.83
CA LYS A 145 -0.55 -8.95 11.22
C LYS A 145 0.14 -7.68 11.70
N ILE A 146 -0.26 -6.54 11.14
CA ILE A 146 0.34 -5.24 11.46
C ILE A 146 -0.69 -4.39 12.20
N VAL A 147 -0.32 -3.87 13.37
CA VAL A 147 -1.22 -3.10 14.25
C VAL A 147 -0.51 -1.86 14.79
N ALA A 148 -1.30 -0.90 15.25
CA ALA A 148 -0.83 0.26 16.00
C ALA A 148 -0.87 -0.06 17.50
N GLU A 149 0.24 0.21 18.21
CA GLU A 149 0.32 0.08 19.67
C GLU A 149 1.03 1.31 20.25
N GLY A 150 0.24 2.23 20.83
CA GLY A 150 0.75 3.51 21.31
C GLY A 150 1.39 4.32 20.18
N LYS A 151 2.69 4.60 20.29
CA LYS A 151 3.47 5.32 19.26
C LYS A 151 4.19 4.39 18.28
N ASN A 152 3.96 3.08 18.36
CA ASN A 152 4.68 2.10 17.57
C ASN A 152 3.77 1.45 16.53
N LEU A 153 4.40 1.00 15.44
CA LEU A 153 3.80 0.02 14.55
C LEU A 153 4.36 -1.35 14.90
N VAL A 154 3.48 -2.29 15.25
CA VAL A 154 3.86 -3.64 15.68
C VAL A 154 3.45 -4.63 14.60
N ARG A 155 4.45 -5.35 14.07
CA ARG A 155 4.28 -6.43 13.11
C ARG A 155 4.38 -7.75 13.89
N ARG A 156 3.28 -8.48 13.96
CA ARG A 156 3.16 -9.77 14.64
C ARG A 156 3.25 -10.88 13.61
N PHE A 157 4.15 -11.82 13.82
CA PHE A 157 4.42 -12.91 12.90
C PHE A 157 4.09 -14.25 13.56
N GLU A 158 3.51 -15.14 12.76
CA GLU A 158 3.47 -16.58 13.02
C GLU A 158 4.12 -17.28 11.82
N VAL A 159 5.20 -18.03 12.05
CA VAL A 159 5.97 -18.64 10.97
C VAL A 159 6.08 -20.14 11.14
N THR A 160 5.67 -20.87 10.11
CA THR A 160 5.89 -22.31 9.99
C THR A 160 7.14 -22.54 9.16
N THR A 161 8.20 -23.06 9.78
CA THR A 161 9.49 -23.30 9.14
C THR A 161 10.23 -24.47 9.79
N THR A 162 11.11 -25.14 9.03
CA THR A 162 12.07 -26.13 9.53
C THR A 162 13.50 -25.58 9.59
N LYS A 163 13.74 -24.40 9.01
CA LYS A 163 15.05 -23.74 8.94
C LYS A 163 15.00 -22.38 9.65
N PRO A 164 16.15 -21.86 10.12
CA PRO A 164 16.20 -20.50 10.65
C PRO A 164 15.70 -19.48 9.62
N VAL A 165 15.02 -18.43 10.10
CA VAL A 165 14.56 -17.32 9.28
C VAL A 165 15.30 -16.04 9.66
N THR A 166 15.55 -15.19 8.66
CA THR A 166 16.31 -13.96 8.86
C THR A 166 15.53 -12.73 8.45
N PHE A 167 15.84 -11.61 9.10
CA PHE A 167 15.31 -10.29 8.79
C PHE A 167 16.42 -9.24 8.90
N THR A 168 16.50 -8.36 7.91
CA THR A 168 17.31 -7.15 8.05
C THR A 168 16.49 -6.10 8.80
N LEU A 169 16.98 -5.68 9.97
CA LEU A 169 16.33 -4.67 10.79
C LEU A 169 16.86 -3.28 10.45
N ASP A 170 15.96 -2.32 10.35
CA ASP A 170 16.33 -0.90 10.39
C ASP A 170 16.59 -0.46 11.85
N PRO A 171 17.31 0.66 12.08
CA PRO A 171 17.67 1.09 13.44
C PRO A 171 16.49 1.40 14.36
N ALA A 172 15.30 1.68 13.82
CA ALA A 172 14.10 1.99 14.61
C ALA A 172 13.28 0.75 14.95
N THR A 173 13.68 -0.43 14.49
CA THR A 173 12.97 -1.70 14.72
C THR A 173 13.65 -2.56 15.77
N THR A 174 12.88 -2.99 16.78
CA THR A 174 13.29 -3.98 17.79
C THR A 174 12.53 -5.30 17.61
N CYS A 175 13.11 -6.41 18.06
CA CYS A 175 12.49 -7.75 17.98
C CYS A 175 12.25 -8.34 19.38
N SER A 176 11.23 -9.19 19.52
CA SER A 176 10.91 -9.87 20.79
C SER A 176 11.72 -11.13 21.07
N SER A 177 12.36 -11.71 20.04
CA SER A 177 13.12 -12.97 20.13
C SER A 177 14.20 -13.02 19.03
N GLY A 178 15.06 -14.04 19.08
CA GLY A 178 16.16 -14.23 18.13
C GLY A 178 17.44 -13.49 18.50
N THR A 179 18.48 -13.71 17.68
CA THR A 179 19.79 -13.10 17.85
C THR A 179 20.04 -12.08 16.75
N VAL A 180 20.45 -10.87 17.13
CA VAL A 180 20.77 -9.79 16.19
C VAL A 180 22.28 -9.60 16.12
N LEU A 181 22.85 -9.74 14.91
CA LEU A 181 24.24 -9.42 14.62
C LEU A 181 24.31 -8.54 13.37
N ASN A 182 24.95 -7.38 13.45
CA ASN A 182 25.09 -6.45 12.31
C ASN A 182 23.75 -6.15 11.59
N LYS A 183 22.69 -5.87 12.36
CA LYS A 183 21.30 -5.62 11.88
C LYS A 183 20.59 -6.84 11.29
N LEU A 184 21.24 -7.99 11.17
CA LEU A 184 20.60 -9.22 10.75
C LEU A 184 20.05 -9.94 11.97
N LEU A 185 18.72 -9.97 12.09
CA LEU A 185 18.01 -10.83 13.02
C LEU A 185 17.99 -12.26 12.45
N THR A 186 18.38 -13.23 13.27
CA THR A 186 18.23 -14.66 13.01
C THR A 186 17.34 -15.28 14.08
N LEU A 187 16.32 -16.01 13.65
CA LEU A 187 15.38 -16.73 14.50
C LEU A 187 15.50 -18.23 14.20
N THR A 188 15.63 -19.05 15.24
CA THR A 188 15.44 -20.49 15.13
C THR A 188 14.00 -20.83 14.75
N PRO A 189 13.70 -22.05 14.24
CA PRO A 189 12.33 -22.48 13.99
C PRO A 189 11.41 -22.36 15.21
N ALA A 190 11.93 -22.57 16.41
CA ALA A 190 11.15 -22.43 17.65
C ALA A 190 10.78 -20.97 17.93
N GLU A 191 11.73 -20.05 17.80
CA GLU A 191 11.51 -18.62 18.00
C GLU A 191 10.63 -18.00 16.88
N ALA A 192 10.69 -18.55 15.67
CA ALA A 192 9.92 -18.07 14.53
C ALA A 192 8.42 -18.41 14.62
N LYS A 193 8.02 -19.41 15.44
CA LYS A 193 6.61 -19.80 15.62
C LYS A 193 5.72 -18.61 15.98
N SER A 194 6.22 -17.70 16.83
CA SER A 194 5.57 -16.43 17.11
C SER A 194 6.59 -15.41 17.59
N PHE A 195 6.67 -14.27 16.90
CA PHE A 195 7.51 -13.16 17.32
C PHE A 195 6.95 -11.83 16.81
N THR A 196 7.51 -10.73 17.31
CA THR A 196 7.11 -9.39 16.91
C THR A 196 8.31 -8.56 16.47
N LEU A 197 8.08 -7.71 15.47
CA LEU A 197 8.95 -6.59 15.14
C LEU A 197 8.22 -5.30 15.48
N THR A 198 8.80 -4.49 16.35
CA THR A 198 8.23 -3.21 16.81
C THR A 198 9.03 -2.09 16.18
N LEU A 199 8.38 -1.34 15.29
CA LEU A 199 8.94 -0.14 14.68
C LEU A 199 8.53 1.08 15.53
N ARG A 200 9.51 1.77 16.08
CA ARG A 200 9.30 3.05 16.76
C ARG A 200 9.12 4.14 15.72
N LEU A 201 7.95 4.76 15.69
CA LEU A 201 7.67 5.86 14.77
C LEU A 201 8.15 7.18 15.41
N LEU A 202 8.80 8.02 14.59
CA LEU A 202 9.30 9.34 14.99
C LEU A 202 8.16 10.32 15.29
#